data_AF-A0A848L5T1-F1
#
_entry.id   AF-A0A848L5T1-F1
#
_cell.length_a   1.000
_cell.length_b   1.000
_cell.length_c   1.000
_cell.angle_alpha   90.00
_cell.angle_beta   90.00
_cell.angle_gamma   90.00
#
_symmetry.space_group_name_H-M   'P 1'
#
loop_
_entity.id
_entity.type
_entity.pdbx_description
1 polymer ?
#
loop_
_entity_poly.entity_id
_entity_poly.type
_entity_poly.pdbx_seq_one_letter_code
_entity_poly.pdbx_strand_id
1 'polypeptide(L)'
;MPAPAGPAPQSRPMPQRGGQRQRVFRNPNLRWIAQRPPQARPAPRRTTPPSGPGRNPIPRYTYIPQWGLGNLPAEWTSAEEPRSVATRQLTQALTLTAAVFGVTALVHLARYVLLSVNRTYVVPSWADRATVWLVLFSGVCAALAVLFAVIAFTRWLILLRADAYREVGRVDPRPWWQLWPATVVPVVNLLGPAWLLYEVADLGVDAETIALRRRRMTRIWVGWLVVNLFAAVAITYHFSAESIQNEADGLFFVIVSAAVSAAFSWWYRVRLPRVFDAPAPAAVQTTRWVVAQ
;
A
#
# COMPACT_ATOMS: atom_id res chain seq x y z
N MET A 1 55.53 23.09 -65.10
CA MET A 1 54.34 23.37 -65.96
C MET A 1 54.01 24.84 -65.85
N PRO A 2 53.91 25.57 -66.98
CA PRO A 2 53.67 27.00 -67.01
C PRO A 2 52.18 27.30 -66.83
N ALA A 3 51.84 28.38 -66.13
CA ALA A 3 50.51 28.97 -66.17
C ALA A 3 50.65 30.43 -66.65
N PRO A 4 49.85 30.87 -67.63
CA PRO A 4 50.11 32.06 -68.41
C PRO A 4 49.57 33.34 -67.77
N ALA A 5 50.10 34.46 -68.28
CA ALA A 5 49.79 35.83 -67.91
C ALA A 5 48.29 36.18 -68.02
N GLY A 6 47.78 36.85 -66.98
CA GLY A 6 46.51 37.56 -66.99
C GLY A 6 46.72 39.08 -67.14
N PRO A 7 45.85 39.80 -67.87
CA PRO A 7 46.10 41.17 -68.32
C PRO A 7 45.80 42.28 -67.29
N ALA A 8 46.52 43.39 -67.51
CA ALA A 8 46.39 44.81 -67.11
C ALA A 8 45.30 45.31 -66.12
N PRO A 9 45.61 46.35 -65.31
CA PRO A 9 44.72 46.88 -64.28
C PRO A 9 43.50 47.59 -64.86
N GLN A 10 42.30 47.20 -64.41
CA GLN A 10 41.05 47.90 -64.74
C GLN A 10 40.83 49.07 -63.78
N SER A 11 40.93 50.27 -64.32
CA SER A 11 40.54 51.53 -63.69
C SER A 11 39.06 51.52 -63.34
N ARG A 12 38.75 51.61 -62.03
CA ARG A 12 37.38 51.70 -61.52
C ARG A 12 36.81 53.11 -61.83
N PRO A 13 35.63 53.23 -62.45
CA PRO A 13 35.02 54.53 -62.71
C PRO A 13 34.61 55.23 -61.40
N MET A 14 34.93 56.52 -61.28
CA MET A 14 34.38 57.41 -60.25
C MET A 14 32.85 57.46 -60.36
N PRO A 15 32.10 57.29 -59.25
CA PRO A 15 30.68 57.63 -59.25
C PRO A 15 30.50 59.16 -59.33
N GLN A 16 29.71 59.56 -60.32
CA GLN A 16 29.31 60.94 -60.59
C GLN A 16 28.64 61.60 -59.39
N ARG A 17 29.02 62.86 -59.13
CA ARG A 17 28.27 63.79 -58.28
C ARG A 17 26.91 64.07 -58.94
N GLY A 18 25.83 63.67 -58.28
CA GLY A 18 24.48 64.05 -58.65
C GLY A 18 23.57 64.04 -57.42
N GLY A 19 23.03 65.20 -57.07
CA GLY A 19 22.06 65.35 -55.97
C GLY A 19 22.55 66.28 -54.86
N GLN A 20 22.52 67.58 -55.13
CA GLN A 20 22.53 68.61 -54.10
C GLN A 20 21.43 68.26 -53.07
N ARG A 21 21.84 67.79 -51.88
CA ARG A 21 20.96 67.80 -50.71
C ARG A 21 20.64 69.26 -50.43
N GLN A 22 19.43 69.69 -50.81
CA GLN A 22 18.87 70.96 -50.37
C GLN A 22 18.91 70.94 -48.83
N ARG A 23 19.84 71.72 -48.27
CA ARG A 23 19.93 71.95 -46.83
C ARG A 23 18.74 72.82 -46.47
N VAL A 24 17.61 72.20 -46.16
CA VAL A 24 16.50 72.89 -45.52
C VAL A 24 17.04 73.46 -44.21
N PHE A 25 17.03 74.78 -44.09
CA PHE A 25 17.51 75.52 -42.93
C PHE A 25 16.84 74.98 -41.66
N ARG A 26 17.60 74.24 -40.83
CA ARG A 26 17.19 73.88 -39.46
C ARG A 26 17.43 75.11 -38.58
N ASN A 27 16.38 75.86 -38.32
CA ASN A 27 16.41 76.90 -37.29
C ASN A 27 16.54 76.20 -35.91
N PRO A 28 17.56 76.52 -35.08
CA PRO A 28 17.81 75.84 -33.81
C PRO A 28 16.66 75.91 -32.80
N ASN A 29 15.76 76.89 -32.94
CA ASN A 29 14.66 77.12 -32.01
C ASN A 29 13.31 76.53 -32.49
N LEU A 30 13.29 75.75 -33.57
CA LEU A 30 12.08 75.13 -34.10
C LEU A 30 12.05 73.62 -33.79
N ARG A 31 11.27 73.25 -32.76
CA ARG A 31 11.00 71.85 -32.41
C ARG A 31 9.75 71.37 -33.14
N TRP A 32 9.93 70.63 -34.22
CA TRP A 32 8.84 69.93 -34.89
C TRP A 32 8.30 68.82 -33.98
N ILE A 33 7.02 68.91 -33.62
CA ILE A 33 6.31 67.85 -32.90
C ILE A 33 5.23 67.33 -33.84
N ALA A 34 5.36 66.07 -34.26
CA ALA A 34 4.33 65.38 -35.02
C ALA A 34 3.15 65.08 -34.07
N GLN A 35 2.18 65.97 -34.00
CA GLN A 35 0.91 65.70 -33.34
C GLN A 35 -0.12 65.22 -34.36
N ARG A 36 -0.92 64.24 -33.94
CA ARG A 36 -2.02 63.73 -34.75
C ARG A 36 -3.08 64.84 -34.94
N PRO A 37 -3.63 65.03 -36.15
CA PRO A 37 -4.72 65.97 -36.39
C PRO A 37 -5.87 65.75 -35.41
N PRO A 38 -6.58 66.80 -34.97
CA PRO A 38 -7.62 66.68 -33.95
C PRO A 38 -8.68 65.63 -34.27
N GLN A 39 -9.01 65.44 -35.56
CA GLN A 39 -10.00 64.46 -35.99
C GLN A 39 -9.53 62.99 -35.87
N ALA A 40 -8.22 62.76 -35.75
CA ALA A 40 -7.62 61.42 -35.66
C ALA A 40 -7.22 61.04 -34.22
N ARG A 41 -7.52 61.89 -33.23
CA ARG A 41 -7.34 61.58 -31.81
C ARG A 41 -8.47 60.65 -31.36
N PRO A 42 -8.18 59.46 -30.80
CA PRO A 42 -9.22 58.61 -30.24
C PRO A 42 -9.96 59.37 -29.14
N ALA A 43 -11.29 59.35 -29.16
CA ALA A 43 -12.08 59.89 -28.07
C ALA A 43 -11.70 59.16 -26.76
N PRO A 44 -11.59 59.86 -25.62
CA PRO A 44 -11.37 59.20 -24.34
C PRO A 44 -12.49 58.19 -24.11
N ARG A 45 -12.13 56.91 -23.93
CA ARG A 45 -13.08 55.88 -23.55
C ARG A 45 -13.73 56.31 -22.24
N ARG A 46 -15.05 56.54 -22.25
CA ARG A 46 -15.83 56.63 -21.01
C ARG A 46 -15.64 55.31 -20.29
N THR A 47 -14.92 55.32 -19.17
CA THR A 47 -14.91 54.21 -18.22
C THR A 47 -16.30 54.15 -17.60
N THR A 48 -17.19 53.37 -18.19
CA THR A 48 -18.45 53.01 -17.53
C THR A 48 -18.08 52.23 -16.26
N PRO A 49 -18.54 52.64 -15.06
CA PRO A 49 -18.41 51.82 -13.87
C PRO A 49 -19.08 50.46 -14.16
N PRO A 50 -18.52 49.32 -13.71
CA PRO A 50 -19.14 48.03 -13.93
C PRO A 50 -20.34 47.88 -12.98
N SER A 51 -21.45 48.55 -13.30
CA SER A 51 -22.72 48.39 -12.60
C SER A 51 -23.57 47.40 -13.38
N GLY A 52 -23.21 46.12 -13.28
CA GLY A 52 -24.01 45.00 -13.74
C GLY A 52 -24.18 44.00 -12.59
N PRO A 53 -25.41 43.51 -12.30
CA PRO A 53 -25.70 42.70 -11.11
C PRO A 53 -25.23 41.24 -11.21
N GLY A 54 -24.07 40.99 -11.81
CA GLY A 54 -23.57 39.63 -12.07
C GLY A 54 -22.06 39.47 -12.12
N ARG A 55 -21.27 40.50 -11.81
CA ARG A 55 -19.83 40.35 -11.59
C ARG A 55 -19.56 40.45 -10.11
N ASN A 56 -19.48 39.30 -9.45
CA ASN A 56 -18.87 39.24 -8.12
C ASN A 56 -17.52 40.00 -8.20
N PRO A 57 -17.26 40.94 -7.27
CA PRO A 57 -15.96 41.58 -7.18
C PRO A 57 -14.89 40.49 -7.14
N ILE A 58 -13.90 40.56 -8.04
CA ILE A 58 -12.72 39.70 -7.96
C ILE A 58 -12.18 39.84 -6.53
N PRO A 59 -12.01 38.73 -5.77
CA PRO A 59 -11.56 38.80 -4.38
C PRO A 59 -10.27 39.61 -4.32
N ARG A 60 -10.32 40.75 -3.63
CA ARG A 60 -9.14 41.58 -3.37
C ARG A 60 -8.53 41.11 -2.07
N TYR A 61 -7.55 40.23 -2.16
CA TYR A 61 -6.78 39.82 -0.99
C TYR A 61 -5.96 41.02 -0.49
N THR A 62 -6.10 41.35 0.79
CA THR A 62 -5.30 42.39 1.47
C THR A 62 -3.87 41.92 1.70
N TYR A 63 -3.62 40.62 1.55
CA TYR A 63 -2.33 39.97 1.64
C TYR A 63 -1.99 39.30 0.31
N ILE A 64 -0.68 39.14 0.04
CA ILE A 64 -0.23 38.33 -1.09
C ILE A 64 -0.57 36.88 -0.73
N PRO A 65 -1.43 36.20 -1.50
CA PRO A 65 -1.82 34.85 -1.15
C PRO A 65 -0.61 33.92 -1.29
N GLN A 66 -0.31 33.21 -0.21
CA GLN A 66 0.84 32.32 -0.14
C GLN A 66 0.47 30.96 -0.75
N TRP A 67 0.24 30.90 -2.05
CA TRP A 67 0.15 29.62 -2.79
C TRP A 67 1.53 28.97 -2.97
N GLY A 68 2.40 29.19 -1.99
CA GLY A 68 3.73 28.65 -1.92
C GLY A 68 3.65 27.20 -1.46
N LEU A 69 4.64 26.46 -1.91
CA LEU A 69 4.84 25.08 -1.55
C LEU A 69 5.37 25.05 -0.10
N GLY A 70 4.47 25.20 0.87
CA GLY A 70 4.83 25.25 2.30
C GLY A 70 5.33 23.90 2.77
N ASN A 71 6.45 23.86 3.47
CA ASN A 71 6.83 22.65 4.19
C ASN A 71 5.96 22.59 5.44
N LEU A 72 5.00 21.67 5.47
CA LEU A 72 4.21 21.41 6.67
C LEU A 72 5.15 20.93 7.79
N PRO A 73 4.94 21.35 9.05
CA PRO A 73 5.70 20.81 10.18
C PRO A 73 5.51 19.28 10.24
N ALA A 74 6.58 18.53 10.54
CA ALA A 74 6.56 17.07 10.58
C ALA A 74 5.47 16.49 11.51
N GLU A 75 5.06 17.24 12.54
CA GLU A 75 3.94 16.90 13.43
C GLU A 75 2.62 16.67 12.69
N TRP A 76 2.36 17.37 11.58
CA TRP A 76 1.12 17.24 10.80
C TRP A 76 1.09 15.96 9.94
N THR A 77 2.26 15.35 9.72
CA THR A 77 2.40 14.05 9.02
C THR A 77 2.55 12.88 10.01
N SER A 78 2.51 13.13 11.32
CA SER A 78 2.76 12.11 12.34
C SER A 78 1.58 11.17 12.62
N ALA A 79 0.52 11.21 11.79
CA ALA A 79 -0.56 10.23 11.89
C ALA A 79 0.00 8.84 11.53
N GLU A 80 -0.10 7.90 12.46
CA GLU A 80 0.38 6.52 12.26
C GLU A 80 -0.31 5.91 11.03
N GLU A 81 0.48 5.42 10.07
CA GLU A 81 -0.06 4.89 8.81
C GLU A 81 -1.02 3.73 9.12
N PRO A 82 -2.26 3.72 8.57
CA PRO A 82 -3.25 2.70 8.88
C PRO A 82 -2.75 1.26 8.72
N ARG A 83 -1.88 1.02 7.71
CA ARG A 83 -1.24 -0.29 7.47
C ARG A 83 -0.33 -0.72 8.62
N SER A 84 0.41 0.20 9.24
CA SER A 84 1.32 -0.11 10.35
C SER A 84 0.54 -0.57 11.59
N VAL A 85 -0.58 0.10 11.90
CA VAL A 85 -1.52 -0.30 12.96
C VAL A 85 -2.09 -1.69 12.67
N ALA A 86 -2.55 -1.94 11.45
CA ALA A 86 -3.08 -3.25 11.06
C ALA A 86 -2.02 -4.36 11.11
N THR A 87 -0.76 -4.05 10.75
CA THR A 87 0.37 -4.99 10.85
C THR A 87 0.66 -5.36 12.31
N ARG A 88 0.58 -4.38 13.21
CA ARG A 88 0.71 -4.61 14.66
C ARG A 88 -0.43 -5.48 15.19
N GLN A 89 -1.68 -5.19 14.82
CA GLN A 89 -2.85 -5.99 15.20
C GLN A 89 -2.74 -7.43 14.68
N LEU A 90 -2.31 -7.63 13.43
CA LEU A 90 -2.08 -8.97 12.87
C LEU A 90 -0.98 -9.72 13.64
N THR A 91 0.12 -9.03 13.96
CA THR A 91 1.23 -9.60 14.73
C THR A 91 0.78 -10.02 16.12
N GLN A 92 -0.02 -9.19 16.80
CA GLN A 92 -0.62 -9.51 18.11
C GLN A 92 -1.57 -10.70 18.01
N ALA A 93 -2.45 -10.70 17.01
CA ALA A 93 -3.41 -11.78 16.80
C ALA A 93 -2.69 -13.13 16.58
N LEU A 94 -1.70 -13.18 15.68
CA LEU A 94 -0.92 -14.40 15.43
C LEU A 94 -0.10 -14.85 16.65
N THR A 95 0.37 -13.91 17.48
CA THR A 95 1.05 -14.24 18.74
C THR A 95 0.10 -14.90 19.72
N LEU A 96 -1.10 -14.34 19.88
CA LEU A 96 -2.15 -14.90 20.72
C LEU A 96 -2.57 -16.28 20.21
N THR A 97 -2.79 -16.43 18.91
CA THR A 97 -3.14 -17.71 18.28
C THR A 97 -2.05 -18.76 18.51
N ALA A 98 -0.77 -18.40 18.34
CA ALA A 98 0.34 -19.30 18.62
C ALA A 98 0.38 -19.74 20.09
N ALA A 99 0.22 -18.80 21.03
CA ALA A 99 0.21 -19.08 22.45
C ALA A 99 -0.97 -19.99 22.85
N VAL A 100 -2.17 -19.67 22.37
CA VAL A 100 -3.38 -20.45 22.66
C VAL A 100 -3.27 -21.86 22.10
N PHE A 101 -2.87 -22.04 20.85
CA PHE A 101 -2.66 -23.40 20.30
C PHE A 101 -1.57 -24.16 21.03
N GLY A 102 -0.50 -23.49 21.48
CA GLY A 102 0.53 -24.09 22.33
C GLY A 102 -0.05 -24.59 23.66
N VAL A 103 -0.87 -23.77 24.32
CA VAL A 103 -1.59 -24.18 25.55
C VAL A 103 -2.56 -25.32 25.26
N THR A 104 -3.35 -25.25 24.20
CA THR A 104 -4.29 -26.31 23.79
C THR A 104 -3.58 -27.65 23.57
N ALA A 105 -2.41 -27.63 22.92
CA ALA A 105 -1.59 -28.83 22.74
C ALA A 105 -1.14 -29.43 24.09
N LEU A 106 -0.68 -28.59 25.03
CA LEU A 106 -0.29 -29.03 26.37
C LEU A 106 -1.48 -29.57 27.17
N VAL A 107 -2.65 -28.94 27.06
CA VAL A 107 -3.88 -29.40 27.71
C VAL A 107 -4.29 -30.78 27.20
N HIS A 108 -4.23 -30.99 25.88
CA HIS A 108 -4.57 -32.28 25.28
C HIS A 108 -3.52 -33.35 25.61
N LEU A 109 -2.24 -32.96 25.71
CA LEU A 109 -1.19 -33.85 26.18
C LEU A 109 -1.41 -34.27 27.64
N ALA A 110 -1.79 -33.33 28.51
CA ALA A 110 -2.14 -33.64 29.90
C ALA A 110 -3.33 -34.60 29.99
N ARG A 111 -4.36 -34.39 29.16
CA ARG A 111 -5.49 -35.32 29.05
C ARG A 111 -5.06 -36.70 28.54
N TYR A 112 -4.19 -36.75 27.54
CA TYR A 112 -3.64 -38.00 27.00
C TYR A 112 -2.90 -38.80 28.07
N VAL A 113 -2.02 -38.14 28.81
CA VAL A 113 -1.28 -38.76 29.92
C VAL A 113 -2.25 -39.21 31.01
N LEU A 114 -3.24 -38.40 31.37
CA LEU A 114 -4.23 -38.77 32.39
C LEU A 114 -5.00 -40.04 32.00
N LEU A 115 -5.48 -40.13 30.75
CA LEU A 115 -6.18 -41.31 30.24
C LEU A 115 -5.28 -42.55 30.17
N SER A 116 -4.01 -42.35 29.78
CA SER A 116 -3.01 -43.42 29.77
C SER A 116 -2.77 -43.99 31.18
N VAL A 117 -2.59 -43.11 32.17
CA VAL A 117 -2.44 -43.51 33.59
C VAL A 117 -3.73 -44.14 34.12
N ASN A 118 -4.89 -43.58 33.77
CA ASN A 118 -6.20 -44.07 34.20
C ASN A 118 -6.47 -45.52 33.76
N ARG A 119 -5.78 -45.97 32.70
CA ARG A 119 -5.85 -47.37 32.23
C ARG A 119 -5.21 -48.35 33.22
N THR A 120 -4.28 -47.88 34.04
CA THR A 120 -3.50 -48.69 35.00
C THR A 120 -3.86 -48.41 36.46
N TYR A 121 -4.26 -47.19 36.77
CA TYR A 121 -4.61 -46.74 38.12
C TYR A 121 -5.93 -45.99 38.08
N VAL A 122 -6.81 -46.19 39.06
CA VAL A 122 -8.07 -45.45 39.12
C VAL A 122 -7.79 -43.98 39.44
N VAL A 123 -7.97 -43.10 38.46
CA VAL A 123 -7.80 -41.65 38.64
C VAL A 123 -9.02 -41.08 39.37
N PRO A 124 -8.83 -40.11 40.30
CA PRO A 124 -9.94 -39.43 40.95
C PRO A 124 -10.88 -38.74 39.95
N SER A 125 -12.20 -38.91 40.13
CA SER A 125 -13.22 -38.37 39.22
C SER A 125 -13.22 -36.84 39.08
N TRP A 126 -12.68 -36.11 40.06
CA TRP A 126 -12.51 -34.66 39.95
C TRP A 126 -11.43 -34.26 38.93
N ALA A 127 -10.35 -35.05 38.81
CA ALA A 127 -9.25 -34.76 37.90
C ALA A 127 -9.67 -34.99 36.44
N ASP A 128 -10.40 -36.07 36.17
CA ASP A 128 -10.98 -36.32 34.86
C ASP A 128 -11.91 -35.17 34.42
N ARG A 129 -12.88 -34.79 35.27
CA ARG A 129 -13.77 -33.65 35.01
C ARG A 129 -13.01 -32.35 34.78
N ALA A 130 -11.96 -32.08 35.55
CA ALA A 130 -11.15 -30.89 35.38
C ALA A 130 -10.49 -30.85 33.97
N THR A 131 -9.95 -31.98 33.49
CA THR A 131 -9.37 -32.02 32.14
C THR A 131 -10.39 -31.88 31.03
N VAL A 132 -11.62 -32.39 31.19
CA VAL A 132 -12.71 -32.17 30.23
C VAL A 132 -13.00 -30.67 30.09
N TRP A 133 -13.17 -29.97 31.20
CA TRP A 133 -13.41 -28.52 31.18
C TRP A 133 -12.24 -27.73 30.60
N LEU A 134 -11.00 -28.14 30.91
CA LEU A 134 -9.81 -27.49 30.39
C LEU A 134 -9.70 -27.65 28.86
N VAL A 135 -9.99 -28.86 28.35
CA VAL A 135 -10.06 -29.12 26.90
C VAL A 135 -11.11 -28.23 26.24
N LEU A 136 -12.33 -28.20 26.77
CA LEU A 136 -13.41 -27.38 26.22
C LEU A 136 -13.05 -25.89 26.22
N PHE A 137 -12.55 -25.37 27.35
CA PHE A 137 -12.14 -23.99 27.48
C PHE A 137 -11.01 -23.63 26.50
N SER A 138 -9.99 -24.47 26.40
CA SER A 138 -8.88 -24.26 25.46
C SER A 138 -9.35 -24.28 24.00
N GLY A 139 -10.35 -25.09 23.66
CA GLY A 139 -10.98 -25.12 22.34
C GLY A 139 -11.73 -23.83 22.01
N VAL A 140 -12.52 -23.31 22.97
CA VAL A 140 -13.21 -22.01 22.80
C VAL A 140 -12.20 -20.88 22.63
N CYS A 141 -11.16 -20.83 23.47
CA CYS A 141 -10.08 -19.85 23.32
C CYS A 141 -9.39 -19.95 21.95
N ALA A 142 -9.12 -21.16 21.46
CA ALA A 142 -8.51 -21.38 20.16
C ALA A 142 -9.40 -20.85 19.02
N ALA A 143 -10.71 -21.14 19.07
CA ALA A 143 -11.67 -20.64 18.10
C ALA A 143 -11.72 -19.10 18.07
N LEU A 144 -11.78 -18.46 19.24
CA LEU A 144 -11.76 -16.99 19.35
C LEU A 144 -10.44 -16.38 18.85
N ALA A 145 -9.31 -17.01 19.16
CA ALA A 145 -8.00 -16.56 18.70
C ALA A 145 -7.85 -16.67 17.18
N VAL A 146 -8.35 -17.76 16.58
CA VAL A 146 -8.39 -17.90 15.10
C VAL A 146 -9.30 -16.85 14.48
N LEU A 147 -10.49 -16.62 15.02
CA LEU A 147 -11.40 -15.59 14.54
C LEU A 147 -10.75 -14.20 14.56
N PHE A 148 -10.09 -13.86 15.66
CA PHE A 148 -9.37 -12.60 15.78
C PHE A 148 -8.23 -12.49 14.75
N ALA A 149 -7.45 -13.56 14.55
CA ALA A 149 -6.38 -13.59 13.55
C ALA A 149 -6.90 -13.44 12.12
N VAL A 150 -8.01 -14.08 11.78
CA VAL A 150 -8.65 -13.94 10.47
C VAL A 150 -9.11 -12.51 10.25
N ILE A 151 -9.81 -11.90 11.21
CA ILE A 151 -10.27 -10.50 11.10
C ILE A 151 -9.09 -9.54 10.94
N ALA A 152 -8.05 -9.69 11.77
CA ALA A 152 -6.85 -8.85 11.70
C ALA A 152 -6.14 -9.02 10.35
N PHE A 153 -6.05 -10.26 9.85
CA PHE A 153 -5.47 -10.57 8.55
C PHE A 153 -6.25 -9.95 7.40
N THR A 154 -7.59 -10.05 7.40
CA THR A 154 -8.43 -9.46 6.35
C THR A 154 -8.29 -7.94 6.32
N ARG A 155 -8.30 -7.28 7.48
CA ARG A 155 -8.09 -5.83 7.58
C ARG A 155 -6.71 -5.42 7.06
N TRP A 156 -5.67 -6.15 7.46
CA TRP A 156 -4.32 -5.94 6.98
C TRP A 156 -4.22 -6.15 5.46
N LEU A 157 -4.87 -7.19 4.92
CA LEU A 157 -4.88 -7.50 3.49
C LEU A 157 -5.56 -6.38 2.67
N ILE A 158 -6.67 -5.84 3.15
CA ILE A 158 -7.37 -4.71 2.50
C ILE A 158 -6.43 -3.51 2.36
N LEU A 159 -5.71 -3.17 3.44
CA LEU A 159 -4.77 -2.05 3.44
C LEU A 159 -3.53 -2.32 2.60
N LEU A 160 -2.93 -3.52 2.73
CA LEU A 160 -1.82 -3.98 1.89
C LEU A 160 -2.14 -3.82 0.40
N ARG A 161 -3.34 -4.26 -0.01
CA ARG A 161 -3.78 -4.16 -1.41
C ARG A 161 -3.95 -2.69 -1.81
N ALA A 162 -4.65 -1.90 -1.01
CA ALA A 162 -4.85 -0.48 -1.29
C ALA A 162 -3.51 0.26 -1.51
N ASP A 163 -2.51 -0.02 -0.67
CA ASP A 163 -1.18 0.58 -0.79
C ASP A 163 -0.44 0.08 -2.04
N ALA A 164 -0.40 -1.25 -2.27
CA ALA A 164 0.31 -1.83 -3.41
C ALA A 164 -0.26 -1.41 -4.77
N TYR A 165 -1.59 -1.30 -4.90
CA TYR A 165 -2.20 -0.81 -6.15
C TYR A 165 -1.94 0.69 -6.35
N ARG A 166 -1.94 1.49 -5.27
CA ARG A 166 -1.60 2.92 -5.33
C ARG A 166 -0.15 3.16 -5.77
N GLU A 167 0.80 2.34 -5.30
CA GLU A 167 2.22 2.43 -5.71
C GLU A 167 2.39 2.28 -7.22
N VAL A 168 1.59 1.42 -7.87
CA VAL A 168 1.62 1.21 -9.33
C VAL A 168 0.67 2.16 -10.08
N GLY A 169 0.05 3.12 -9.38
CA GLY A 169 -0.89 4.08 -9.97
C GLY A 169 -2.19 3.46 -10.48
N ARG A 170 -2.58 2.30 -9.95
CA ARG A 170 -3.80 1.57 -10.32
C ARG A 170 -4.82 1.59 -9.18
N VAL A 171 -6.09 1.43 -9.52
CA VAL A 171 -7.16 1.21 -8.54
C VAL A 171 -7.32 -0.30 -8.33
N ASP A 172 -7.50 -0.75 -7.08
CA ASP A 172 -7.77 -2.17 -6.81
C ASP A 172 -9.07 -2.59 -7.54
N PRO A 173 -9.01 -3.58 -8.45
CA PRO A 173 -10.20 -4.02 -9.18
C PRO A 173 -11.24 -4.71 -8.29
N ARG A 174 -10.86 -5.14 -7.07
CA ARG A 174 -11.74 -5.87 -6.17
C ARG A 174 -12.35 -4.95 -5.12
N PRO A 175 -13.68 -4.92 -4.97
CA PRO A 175 -14.30 -4.22 -3.87
C PRO A 175 -14.02 -4.93 -2.54
N TRP A 176 -13.89 -4.15 -1.46
CA TRP A 176 -13.50 -4.65 -0.13
C TRP A 176 -14.42 -5.76 0.41
N TRP A 177 -15.70 -5.76 0.04
CA TRP A 177 -16.67 -6.77 0.48
C TRP A 177 -16.38 -8.16 -0.08
N GLN A 178 -15.66 -8.29 -1.21
CA GLN A 178 -15.25 -9.60 -1.76
C GLN A 178 -14.09 -10.22 -0.99
N LEU A 179 -13.27 -9.38 -0.32
CA LEU A 179 -12.10 -9.84 0.41
C LEU A 179 -12.50 -10.57 1.72
N TRP A 180 -13.61 -10.18 2.33
CA TRP A 180 -14.17 -10.82 3.52
C TRP A 180 -14.54 -12.29 3.31
N PRO A 181 -15.45 -12.67 2.38
CA PRO A 181 -15.80 -14.07 2.18
C PRO A 181 -14.60 -14.88 1.69
N ALA A 182 -13.72 -14.30 0.89
CA ALA A 182 -12.50 -14.97 0.43
C ALA A 182 -11.54 -15.35 1.58
N THR A 183 -11.60 -14.64 2.70
CA THR A 183 -10.69 -14.84 3.84
C THR A 183 -11.38 -15.44 5.07
N VAL A 184 -12.69 -15.29 5.25
CA VAL A 184 -13.41 -15.76 6.45
C VAL A 184 -14.13 -17.08 6.23
N VAL A 185 -14.71 -17.30 5.05
CA VAL A 185 -15.57 -18.46 4.82
C VAL A 185 -14.70 -19.73 4.82
N PRO A 186 -14.99 -20.71 5.69
CA PRO A 186 -14.30 -22.00 5.69
C PRO A 186 -14.35 -22.63 4.29
N VAL A 187 -13.34 -23.40 3.90
CA VAL A 187 -13.11 -23.92 2.53
C VAL A 187 -12.64 -22.84 1.53
N VAL A 188 -13.35 -21.71 1.40
CA VAL A 188 -12.91 -20.61 0.52
C VAL A 188 -11.58 -20.03 1.00
N ASN A 189 -11.43 -19.91 2.32
CA ASN A 189 -10.21 -19.48 3.00
C ASN A 189 -8.98 -20.37 2.69
N LEU A 190 -9.15 -21.58 2.17
CA LEU A 190 -8.01 -22.43 1.79
C LEU A 190 -7.21 -21.85 0.61
N LEU A 191 -7.92 -21.21 -0.34
CA LEU A 191 -7.34 -20.67 -1.58
C LEU A 191 -7.41 -19.15 -1.66
N GLY A 192 -8.43 -18.53 -1.07
CA GLY A 192 -8.70 -17.10 -1.19
C GLY A 192 -7.55 -16.19 -0.75
N PRO A 193 -7.01 -16.32 0.48
CA PRO A 193 -5.88 -15.52 0.95
C PRO A 193 -4.67 -15.64 0.04
N ALA A 194 -4.35 -16.86 -0.39
CA ALA A 194 -3.20 -17.14 -1.24
C ALA A 194 -3.33 -16.43 -2.58
N TRP A 195 -4.49 -16.57 -3.23
CA TRP A 195 -4.79 -15.92 -4.49
C TRP A 195 -4.70 -14.39 -4.39
N LEU A 196 -5.34 -13.80 -3.38
CA LEU A 196 -5.34 -12.35 -3.16
C LEU A 196 -3.95 -11.80 -2.86
N LEU A 197 -3.09 -12.58 -2.19
CA LEU A 197 -1.71 -12.20 -1.92
C LEU A 197 -0.79 -12.40 -3.13
N TYR A 198 -1.06 -13.38 -4.00
CA TYR A 198 -0.36 -13.52 -5.28
C TYR A 198 -0.64 -12.35 -6.21
N GLU A 199 -1.89 -11.86 -6.25
CA GLU A 199 -2.22 -10.65 -7.01
C GLU A 199 -1.34 -9.47 -6.60
N VAL A 200 -1.09 -9.29 -5.29
CA VAL A 200 -0.20 -8.25 -4.78
C VAL A 200 1.27 -8.55 -5.07
N ALA A 201 1.68 -9.82 -4.98
CA ALA A 201 3.06 -10.22 -5.25
C ALA A 201 3.47 -9.96 -6.72
N ASP A 202 2.51 -10.01 -7.64
CA ASP A 202 2.72 -9.78 -9.07
C ASP A 202 2.72 -8.27 -9.44
N LEU A 203 2.42 -7.34 -8.52
CA LEU A 203 2.42 -5.88 -8.73
C LEU A 203 3.83 -5.23 -8.70
N GLY A 204 4.88 -5.93 -9.15
CA GLY A 204 6.25 -5.39 -9.15
C GLY A 204 6.64 -4.66 -10.43
N VAL A 205 7.64 -3.77 -10.33
CA VAL A 205 8.31 -3.16 -11.50
C VAL A 205 9.38 -4.12 -12.05
N ASP A 206 10.12 -4.78 -11.15
CA ASP A 206 11.23 -5.66 -11.51
C ASP A 206 10.86 -7.15 -11.43
N ALA A 207 11.23 -7.90 -12.47
CA ALA A 207 10.98 -9.34 -12.55
C ALA A 207 11.63 -10.14 -11.40
N GLU A 208 12.80 -9.70 -10.92
CA GLU A 208 13.51 -10.34 -9.80
C GLU A 208 12.73 -10.20 -8.48
N THR A 209 12.22 -9.01 -8.20
CA THR A 209 11.42 -8.73 -7.00
C THR A 209 10.12 -9.54 -7.00
N ILE A 210 9.45 -9.64 -8.15
CA ILE A 210 8.25 -10.47 -8.31
C ILE A 210 8.58 -11.94 -8.04
N ALA A 211 9.65 -12.46 -8.64
CA ALA A 211 10.06 -13.86 -8.46
C ALA A 211 10.38 -14.18 -6.99
N LEU A 212 11.06 -13.27 -6.28
CA LEU A 212 11.36 -13.43 -4.86
C LEU A 212 10.10 -13.42 -3.99
N ARG A 213 9.18 -12.46 -4.20
CA ARG A 213 7.89 -12.39 -3.50
C ARG A 213 7.07 -13.65 -3.74
N ARG A 214 6.98 -14.10 -5.00
CA ARG A 214 6.28 -15.32 -5.40
C ARG A 214 6.82 -16.55 -4.67
N ARG A 215 8.14 -16.75 -4.66
CA ARG A 215 8.78 -17.87 -3.92
C ARG A 215 8.48 -17.84 -2.42
N ARG A 216 8.52 -16.65 -1.80
CA ARG A 216 8.19 -16.49 -0.37
C ARG A 216 6.71 -16.81 -0.12
N MET A 217 5.81 -16.34 -0.99
CA MET A 217 4.38 -16.63 -0.92
C MET A 217 4.10 -18.13 -1.09
N THR A 218 4.77 -18.81 -2.03
CA THR A 218 4.62 -20.26 -2.23
C THR A 218 4.98 -21.02 -0.95
N ARG A 219 6.07 -20.65 -0.25
CA ARG A 219 6.43 -21.30 1.02
C ARG A 219 5.37 -21.10 2.10
N ILE A 220 4.83 -19.88 2.20
CA ILE A 220 3.72 -19.56 3.12
C ILE A 220 2.50 -20.42 2.82
N TRP A 221 2.15 -20.52 1.55
CA TRP A 221 0.99 -21.28 1.11
C TRP A 221 1.15 -22.78 1.35
N VAL A 222 2.34 -23.35 1.07
CA VAL A 222 2.62 -24.75 1.40
C VAL A 222 2.51 -25.00 2.91
N GLY A 223 3.05 -24.11 3.74
CA GLY A 223 2.89 -24.21 5.19
C GLY A 223 1.42 -24.19 5.62
N TRP A 224 0.62 -23.32 5.00
CA TRP A 224 -0.82 -23.22 5.25
C TRP A 224 -1.58 -24.51 4.88
N LEU A 225 -1.25 -25.12 3.74
CA LEU A 225 -1.83 -26.41 3.33
C LEU A 225 -1.45 -27.53 4.30
N VAL A 226 -0.20 -27.57 4.77
CA VAL A 226 0.25 -28.57 5.74
C VAL A 226 -0.54 -28.45 7.05
N VAL A 227 -0.74 -27.24 7.57
CA VAL A 227 -1.55 -27.02 8.78
C VAL A 227 -2.98 -27.52 8.60
N ASN A 228 -3.61 -27.19 7.47
CA ASN A 228 -4.98 -27.62 7.18
C ASN A 228 -5.08 -29.12 6.96
N LEU A 229 -4.04 -29.76 6.41
CA LEU A 229 -3.97 -31.21 6.29
C LEU A 229 -3.96 -31.88 7.68
N PHE A 230 -3.13 -31.41 8.61
CA PHE A 230 -3.13 -31.92 9.98
C PHE A 230 -4.46 -31.68 10.70
N ALA A 231 -5.08 -30.53 10.49
CA ALA A 231 -6.41 -30.25 11.02
C ALA A 231 -7.47 -31.21 10.44
N ALA A 232 -7.45 -31.45 9.13
CA ALA A 232 -8.36 -32.38 8.48
C ALA A 232 -8.17 -33.81 9.00
N VAL A 233 -6.93 -34.28 9.12
CA VAL A 233 -6.61 -35.60 9.70
C VAL A 233 -7.15 -35.70 11.13
N ALA A 234 -6.89 -34.71 11.98
CA ALA A 234 -7.40 -34.71 13.35
C ALA A 234 -8.94 -34.76 13.41
N ILE A 235 -9.61 -34.01 12.53
CA ILE A 235 -11.08 -33.99 12.43
C ILE A 235 -11.60 -35.36 11.94
N THR A 236 -10.99 -35.94 10.91
CA THR A 236 -11.39 -37.26 10.39
C THR A 236 -11.27 -38.32 11.48
N TYR A 237 -10.16 -38.36 12.21
CA TYR A 237 -10.00 -39.30 13.32
C TYR A 237 -11.02 -39.07 14.44
N HIS A 238 -11.34 -37.81 14.76
CA HIS A 238 -12.37 -37.49 15.74
C HIS A 238 -13.74 -38.07 15.36
N PHE A 239 -14.12 -37.99 14.08
CA PHE A 239 -15.41 -38.52 13.60
C PHE A 239 -15.39 -40.03 13.31
N SER A 240 -14.25 -40.63 13.03
CA SER A 240 -14.09 -42.07 12.76
C SER A 240 -13.84 -42.92 14.01
N ALA A 241 -13.85 -42.32 15.20
CA ALA A 241 -13.57 -43.00 16.45
C ALA A 241 -14.77 -43.81 16.98
N GLU A 242 -15.11 -44.91 16.30
CA GLU A 242 -16.06 -45.92 16.81
C GLU A 242 -15.36 -47.00 17.68
N SER A 243 -14.02 -47.02 17.75
CA SER A 243 -13.22 -47.98 18.52
C SER A 243 -12.38 -47.32 19.63
N ILE A 244 -12.13 -48.04 20.73
CA ILE A 244 -11.28 -47.58 21.85
C ILE A 244 -9.83 -47.29 21.40
N GLN A 245 -9.32 -47.98 20.38
CA GLN A 245 -7.99 -47.71 19.81
C GLN A 245 -7.99 -46.41 19.00
N ASN A 246 -9.10 -46.09 18.33
CA ASN A 246 -9.22 -44.86 17.53
C ASN A 246 -9.31 -43.60 18.42
N GLU A 247 -9.76 -43.72 19.68
CA GLU A 247 -9.86 -42.58 20.60
C GLU A 247 -8.47 -42.07 21.04
N ALA A 248 -7.54 -42.98 21.34
CA ALA A 248 -6.17 -42.62 21.71
C ALA A 248 -5.39 -42.02 20.54
N ASP A 249 -5.53 -42.60 19.35
CA ASP A 249 -4.92 -42.09 18.12
C ASP A 249 -5.50 -40.71 17.75
N GLY A 250 -6.82 -40.52 17.93
CA GLY A 250 -7.47 -39.22 17.71
C GLY A 250 -6.89 -38.11 18.57
N LEU A 251 -6.63 -38.38 19.86
CA LEU A 251 -6.05 -37.37 20.76
C LEU A 251 -4.62 -37.00 20.36
N PHE A 252 -3.82 -37.97 19.90
CA PHE A 252 -2.49 -37.71 19.35
C PHE A 252 -2.55 -36.76 18.15
N PHE A 253 -3.44 -37.00 17.18
CA PHE A 253 -3.58 -36.12 16.01
C PHE A 253 -4.04 -34.71 16.39
N VAL A 254 -4.89 -34.55 17.41
CA VAL A 254 -5.27 -33.21 17.89
C VAL A 254 -4.09 -32.49 18.52
N ILE A 255 -3.26 -33.16 19.32
CA ILE A 255 -2.04 -32.58 19.90
C ILE A 255 -1.09 -32.11 18.80
N VAL A 256 -0.82 -32.99 17.81
CA VAL A 256 0.06 -32.66 16.68
C VAL A 256 -0.50 -31.50 15.86
N SER A 257 -1.79 -31.52 15.55
CA SER A 257 -2.47 -30.44 14.82
C SER A 257 -2.37 -29.10 15.55
N ALA A 258 -2.62 -29.08 16.86
CA ALA A 258 -2.47 -27.88 17.68
C ALA A 258 -1.02 -27.38 17.73
N ALA A 259 -0.05 -28.28 17.90
CA ALA A 259 1.37 -27.92 17.91
C ALA A 259 1.85 -27.35 16.56
N VAL A 260 1.45 -27.98 15.44
CA VAL A 260 1.75 -27.50 14.09
C VAL A 260 1.07 -26.14 13.82
N SER A 261 -0.17 -25.96 14.27
CA SER A 261 -0.88 -24.68 14.17
C SER A 261 -0.19 -23.57 14.98
N ALA A 262 0.31 -23.88 16.17
CA ALA A 262 1.10 -22.95 16.99
C ALA A 262 2.40 -22.55 16.29
N ALA A 263 3.17 -23.54 15.82
CA ALA A 263 4.42 -23.33 15.12
C ALA A 263 4.23 -22.51 13.83
N PHE A 264 3.19 -22.83 13.04
CA PHE A 264 2.85 -22.09 11.84
C PHE A 264 2.44 -20.65 12.17
N SER A 265 1.60 -20.42 13.18
CA SER A 265 1.17 -19.07 13.57
C SER A 265 2.36 -18.19 13.97
N TRP A 266 3.30 -18.76 14.73
CA TRP A 266 4.55 -18.08 15.10
C TRP A 266 5.45 -17.80 13.89
N TRP A 267 5.61 -18.78 13.01
CA TRP A 267 6.40 -18.64 11.78
C TRP A 267 5.79 -17.61 10.82
N TYR A 268 4.48 -17.65 10.63
CA TYR A 268 3.71 -16.78 9.75
C TYR A 268 3.79 -15.32 10.19
N ARG A 269 3.66 -15.07 11.50
CA ARG A 269 3.87 -13.74 12.14
C ARG A 269 5.17 -13.08 11.69
N VAL A 270 6.24 -13.87 11.62
CA VAL A 270 7.61 -13.40 11.38
C VAL A 270 7.91 -13.25 9.89
N ARG A 271 7.24 -14.02 9.03
CA ARG A 271 7.53 -14.07 7.59
C ARG A 271 6.65 -13.16 6.76
N LEU A 272 5.37 -13.05 7.08
CA LEU A 272 4.39 -12.39 6.21
C LEU A 272 4.71 -10.89 5.97
N PRO A 273 4.96 -10.05 7.00
CA PRO A 273 5.26 -8.63 6.75
C PRO A 273 6.52 -8.47 5.87
N ARG A 274 7.56 -9.27 6.14
CA ARG A 274 8.83 -9.26 5.40
C ARG A 274 8.72 -9.67 3.93
N VAL A 275 7.62 -10.27 3.49
CA VAL A 275 7.41 -10.53 2.06
C VAL A 275 7.19 -9.23 1.31
N PHE A 276 6.51 -8.27 1.94
CA PHE A 276 6.05 -7.04 1.32
C PHE A 276 6.80 -5.79 1.80
N ASP A 277 7.53 -5.88 2.90
CA ASP A 277 8.47 -4.85 3.34
C ASP A 277 9.78 -4.96 2.55
N ALA A 278 9.77 -4.54 1.28
CA ALA A 278 10.99 -4.24 0.53
C ALA A 278 11.44 -2.81 0.87
N PRO A 279 12.75 -2.47 0.84
CA PRO A 279 13.20 -1.13 1.15
C PRO A 279 12.63 -0.18 0.10
N ALA A 280 11.67 0.64 0.51
CA ALA A 280 11.22 1.75 -0.32
C ALA A 280 12.45 2.60 -0.64
N PRO A 281 12.81 2.83 -1.93
CA PRO A 281 13.70 3.93 -2.24
C PRO A 281 13.08 5.16 -1.60
N ALA A 282 13.86 5.89 -0.79
CA ALA A 282 13.40 7.02 0.01
C ALA A 282 12.35 7.81 -0.79
N ALA A 283 11.10 7.75 -0.35
CA ALA A 283 9.98 8.29 -1.10
C ALA A 283 10.28 9.77 -1.34
N VAL A 284 10.73 10.10 -2.55
CA VAL A 284 10.84 11.48 -2.99
C VAL A 284 9.40 11.95 -3.02
N GLN A 285 8.99 12.75 -2.03
CA GLN A 285 7.66 13.32 -1.96
C GLN A 285 7.44 14.19 -3.20
N THR A 286 6.90 13.59 -4.26
CA THR A 286 6.58 14.25 -5.53
C THR A 286 5.29 15.05 -5.43
N THR A 287 4.48 14.80 -4.40
CA THR A 287 3.25 15.53 -4.12
C THR A 287 3.48 16.47 -2.95
N ARG A 288 3.68 17.75 -3.26
CA ARG A 288 3.80 18.83 -2.26
C ARG A 288 2.48 19.59 -2.22
N TRP A 289 1.81 19.55 -1.07
CA TRP A 289 0.49 20.13 -0.89
C TRP A 289 0.57 21.65 -0.90
N VAL A 290 -0.35 22.31 -1.60
CA VAL A 290 -0.49 23.77 -1.57
C VAL A 290 -1.46 24.09 -0.44
N VAL A 291 -0.96 24.70 0.63
CA VAL A 291 -1.78 25.15 1.76
C VAL A 291 -2.16 26.60 1.48
N ALA A 292 -3.47 26.91 1.46
CA ALA A 292 -3.95 28.28 1.46
C ALA A 292 -4.07 28.76 2.91
N GLN A 293 -3.31 29.78 3.29
CA GLN A 293 -3.47 30.51 4.55
C GLN A 293 -4.13 31.87 4.29
#